data_AF-A0A645AVV9-F1
#
_entry.id   AF-A0A645AVV9-F1
#
_cell.length_a   1.000
_cell.length_b   1.000
_cell.length_c   1.000
_cell.angle_alpha   90.00
_cell.angle_beta   90.00
_cell.angle_gamma   90.00
#
_symmetry.space_group_name_H-M   'P 1'
#
loop_
_entity.id
_entity.type
_entity.pdbx_description
1 polymer ?
#
loop_
_entity_poly.entity_id
_entity_poly.type
_entity_poly.pdbx_seq_one_letter_code
_entity_poly.pdbx_strand_id
1 'polypeptide(L)' 'MDWVYENVFARGARAFGTFFWKVGDQAIIDGAVVNGSWKLMAKFGQWVRGLQTGYLYHYALVMILGVFALMTYFVWLNK' A
#
# COMPACT_ATOMS: atom_id res chain seq x y z
N MET A 1 38.79 -9.63 33.14
CA MET A 1 38.10 -8.43 32.63
C MET A 1 37.41 -8.73 31.30
N ASP A 2 38.10 -9.36 30.35
CA ASP A 2 37.59 -9.61 28.99
C ASP A 2 36.33 -10.48 28.90
N TRP A 3 36.17 -11.48 29.79
CA TRP A 3 34.97 -12.34 29.79
C TRP A 3 33.68 -11.53 29.96
N VAL A 4 33.68 -10.55 30.87
CA VAL A 4 32.48 -9.76 31.18
C VAL A 4 32.12 -8.85 30.00
N TYR A 5 33.14 -8.24 29.38
CA TYR A 5 32.96 -7.42 28.18
C TYR A 5 32.44 -8.24 27.01
N GLU A 6 33.01 -9.41 26.75
CA GLU A 6 32.63 -10.20 25.58
C GLU A 6 31.27 -10.89 25.76
N ASN A 7 30.99 -11.42 26.95
CA ASN A 7 29.81 -12.23 27.18
C ASN A 7 28.57 -11.41 27.58
N VAL A 8 28.75 -10.21 28.17
CA VAL A 8 27.63 -9.34 28.59
C VAL A 8 27.48 -8.16 27.64
N PHE A 9 28.53 -7.37 27.42
CA PHE A 9 28.43 -6.16 26.58
C PHE A 9 28.37 -6.49 25.09
N ALA A 10 29.30 -7.27 24.56
CA ALA A 10 29.31 -7.60 23.13
C ALA A 10 28.14 -8.52 22.73
N ARG A 11 27.71 -9.41 23.62
CA ARG A 11 26.51 -10.25 23.39
C ARG A 11 25.22 -9.45 23.51
N GLY A 12 25.13 -8.53 24.47
CA GLY A 12 24.02 -7.59 24.63
C GLY A 12 23.88 -6.67 23.41
N ALA A 13 24.97 -6.02 22.99
CA ALA A 13 24.96 -5.13 21.83
C ALA A 13 24.54 -5.85 20.53
N ARG A 14 25.02 -7.09 20.30
CA ARG A 14 24.59 -7.92 19.17
C ARG A 14 23.12 -8.29 19.24
N ALA A 15 22.60 -8.64 20.43
CA ALA A 15 21.19 -8.96 20.62
C ALA A 15 20.28 -7.75 20.38
N PHE A 16 20.66 -6.58 20.90
CA PHE A 16 19.93 -5.32 20.67
C PHE A 16 19.96 -4.91 19.19
N GLY A 17 21.10 -5.02 18.50
CA GLY A 17 21.19 -4.75 17.07
C GLY A 17 20.32 -5.70 16.24
N THR A 18 20.31 -6.98 16.58
CA THR A 18 19.47 -7.99 15.89
C THR A 18 17.97 -7.74 16.15
N PHE A 19 17.61 -7.32 17.36
CA PHE A 19 16.24 -6.95 17.70
C PHE A 19 15.77 -5.73 16.92
N PHE A 20 16.58 -4.67 16.86
CA PHE A 20 16.24 -3.45 16.11
C PHE A 20 16.13 -3.72 14.61
N TRP A 21 16.98 -4.56 14.04
CA TRP A 21 16.90 -4.97 12.64
C TRP A 21 15.63 -5.76 12.33
N LYS A 22 15.31 -6.79 13.14
CA LYS A 22 14.14 -7.64 12.91
C LYS A 22 12.81 -6.93 13.20
N VAL A 23 12.76 -6.10 14.24
CA VAL A 23 11.53 -5.41 14.63
C VAL A 23 11.36 -4.12 13.85
N GLY A 24 12.43 -3.36 13.64
CA GLY A 24 12.39 -2.12 12.88
C GLY A 24 12.23 -2.39 11.40
N ASP A 25 13.22 -3.03 10.77
CA ASP A 25 13.25 -3.14 9.31
C ASP A 25 12.25 -4.18 8.81
N GLN A 26 12.33 -5.41 9.33
CA GLN A 26 11.53 -6.51 8.80
C GLN A 26 10.04 -6.42 9.17
N ALA A 27 9.68 -5.89 10.35
CA ALA A 27 8.27 -5.80 10.75
C ALA A 27 7.59 -4.51 10.29
N ILE A 28 8.28 -3.36 10.34
CA ILE A 28 7.67 -2.07 9.97
C ILE A 28 7.80 -1.84 8.47
N ILE A 29 9.00 -1.93 7.91
CA ILE A 29 9.22 -1.60 6.49
C ILE A 29 8.66 -2.72 5.61
N ASP A 30 9.15 -3.95 5.78
CA ASP A 30 8.66 -5.06 4.96
C ASP A 30 7.24 -5.47 5.32
N GLY A 31 6.90 -5.51 6.62
CA GLY A 31 5.61 -5.98 7.11
C GLY A 31 4.45 -4.97 6.99
N ALA A 32 4.67 -3.71 7.35
CA ALA A 32 3.60 -2.72 7.34
C ALA A 32 3.58 -1.91 6.03
N VAL A 33 4.72 -1.42 5.57
CA VAL A 33 4.76 -0.53 4.40
C VAL A 33 4.66 -1.32 3.10
N VAL A 34 5.58 -2.26 2.85
CA VAL A 34 5.59 -3.01 1.58
C VAL A 34 4.41 -3.97 1.54
N ASN A 35 4.26 -4.81 2.57
CA ASN A 35 3.17 -5.78 2.63
C ASN A 35 1.78 -5.15 2.74
N GLY A 36 1.65 -4.02 3.42
CA GLY A 36 0.40 -3.27 3.48
C GLY A 36 0.05 -2.67 2.12
N SER A 37 1.04 -2.07 1.43
CA SER A 37 0.83 -1.39 0.15
C SER A 37 0.30 -2.33 -0.93
N TRP A 38 0.91 -3.50 -1.12
CA TRP A 38 0.40 -4.43 -2.14
C TRP A 38 -0.97 -5.02 -1.78
N LYS A 39 -1.25 -5.28 -0.49
CA LYS A 39 -2.57 -5.76 -0.04
C LYS A 39 -3.66 -4.72 -0.31
N LEU A 40 -3.37 -3.44 -0.07
CA LEU A 40 -4.29 -2.34 -0.37
C LEU A 40 -4.56 -2.26 -1.88
N MET A 41 -3.51 -2.33 -2.70
CA MET A 41 -3.67 -2.31 -4.16
C MET A 41 -4.42 -3.54 -4.67
N ALA A 42 -4.15 -4.73 -4.11
CA ALA A 42 -4.86 -5.96 -4.46
C ALA A 42 -6.35 -5.86 -4.11
N LYS A 43 -6.68 -5.34 -2.91
CA LYS A 43 -8.07 -5.12 -2.47
C LYS A 43 -8.78 -4.09 -3.36
N PHE A 44 -8.10 -2.99 -3.67
CA PHE A 44 -8.62 -1.99 -4.60
C PHE A 44 -8.89 -2.58 -5.98
N GLY A 45 -7.96 -3.37 -6.52
CA GLY A 45 -8.14 -4.06 -7.79
C GLY A 45 -9.28 -5.10 -7.77
N GLN A 46 -9.50 -5.79 -6.65
CA GLN A 46 -10.69 -6.66 -6.49
C GLN A 46 -11.99 -5.84 -6.53
N TRP A 47 -12.01 -4.69 -5.86
CA TRP A 47 -13.16 -3.79 -5.86
C TRP A 47 -13.47 -3.24 -7.25
N VAL A 48 -12.44 -2.74 -7.96
CA VAL A 48 -12.57 -2.20 -9.32
C VAL A 48 -13.04 -3.27 -10.31
N ARG A 49 -12.56 -4.52 -10.18
CA ARG A 49 -13.06 -5.64 -11.00
C ARG A 49 -14.56 -5.88 -10.84
N GLY A 50 -15.11 -5.66 -9.65
CA GLY A 50 -16.55 -5.78 -9.40
C GLY A 50 -17.40 -4.75 -10.16
N LEU A 51 -16.83 -3.59 -10.51
CA LEU A 51 -17.51 -2.58 -11.34
C LEU A 51 -17.67 -3.02 -12.79
N GLN A 52 -16.82 -3.94 -13.27
CA GLN A 52 -16.96 -4.55 -14.60
C GLN A 52 -17.95 -5.72 -14.55
N THR A 53 -19.24 -5.41 -14.53
CA THR A 53 -20.33 -6.40 -14.44
C THR A 53 -20.54 -7.21 -15.73
N GLY A 54 -19.93 -6.81 -16.85
CA GLY A 54 -20.02 -7.50 -18.15
C GLY A 54 -21.28 -7.17 -18.96
N TYR A 55 -22.24 -6.45 -18.37
CA TYR A 55 -23.45 -6.04 -19.07
C TYR A 55 -23.23 -4.83 -19.97
N LEU A 56 -23.63 -4.94 -21.24
CA LEU A 56 -23.45 -3.87 -22.23
C LEU A 56 -24.19 -2.57 -21.86
N TYR A 57 -25.37 -2.67 -21.24
CA TYR A 57 -26.14 -1.50 -20.82
C TYR A 57 -25.40 -0.67 -19.76
N HIS A 58 -24.63 -1.31 -18.88
CA HIS A 58 -23.88 -0.64 -17.83
C HIS A 58 -22.75 0.19 -18.44
N TYR A 59 -22.05 -0.37 -19.43
CA TYR A 59 -21.03 0.36 -20.17
C TYR A 59 -21.61 1.55 -20.95
N ALA A 60 -22.74 1.36 -21.64
CA ALA A 60 -23.38 2.44 -22.39
C ALA A 60 -23.76 3.62 -21.48
N LEU A 61 -24.32 3.33 -20.29
CA LEU A 61 -24.64 4.35 -19.29
C LEU A 61 -23.38 5.09 -18.81
N VAL A 62 -22.31 4.37 -18.47
CA VAL A 62 -21.04 4.96 -18.01
C VAL A 62 -20.42 5.85 -19.09
N MET A 63 -20.50 5.46 -20.37
CA MET A 63 -19.98 6.28 -21.47
C MET A 63 -20.74 7.60 -21.62
N ILE A 64 -22.08 7.56 -21.59
CA ILE A 64 -22.92 8.77 -21.68
C ILE A 64 -22.64 9.71 -20.49
N LEU A 65 -22.58 9.16 -19.28
CA LEU A 65 -22.22 9.94 -18.08
C LEU A 65 -20.82 10.55 -18.19
N GLY A 66 -19.83 9.81 -18.72
CA GLY A 66 -18.47 10.30 -18.92
C GLY A 66 -18.42 11.50 -19.85
N VAL A 67 -19.10 11.43 -21.00
CA VAL A 67 -19.21 12.56 -21.94
C VAL A 67 -19.93 13.74 -21.31
N PHE A 68 -21.05 13.51 -20.61
CA PHE A 68 -21.79 14.57 -19.92
C PHE A 68 -20.94 15.29 -18.87
N ALA A 69 -20.18 14.54 -18.06
CA ALA A 69 -19.29 15.10 -17.05
C ALA A 69 -18.16 15.92 -17.68
N LEU A 70 -17.53 15.40 -18.75
CA LEU A 70 -16.48 16.12 -19.48
C LEU A 70 -17.01 17.41 -20.12
N MET A 71 -18.18 17.38 -20.74
CA MET A 71 -18.83 18.57 -21.30
C MET A 71 -19.16 19.59 -20.22
N THR A 72 -19.68 19.14 -19.08
CA THR A 72 -19.97 20.03 -17.95
C THR A 72 -18.69 20.68 -17.43
N TYR A 73 -17.62 19.90 -17.22
CA TYR A 73 -16.34 20.43 -16.77
C TYR A 73 -15.74 21.45 -17.75
N PHE A 74 -15.72 21.13 -19.05
CA PHE A 74 -15.16 22.02 -20.06
C PHE A 74 -15.97 23.30 -20.25
N VAL A 75 -17.30 23.25 -20.16
CA VAL A 75 -18.14 24.44 -20.36
C VAL A 75 -18.18 25.34 -19.13
N TRP A 76 -18.22 24.76 -17.93
CA TRP A 76 -18.40 25.53 -16.69
C TRP A 76 -17.13 25.83 -15.91
N LEU A 77 -16.18 24.88 -15.86
CA LEU A 77 -14.97 25.00 -15.06
C LEU A 77 -13.78 25.57 -15.84
N ASN A 78 -13.80 25.47 -17.17
CA ASN A 78 -12.76 25.99 -18.05
C ASN A 78 -13.07 27.44 -18.48
N LYS A 79 -13.15 28.34 -17.50
CA LYS A 79 -13.14 29.79 -17.72
C LYS A 79 -11.71 30.32 -17.69
#